data_AF-A0A1M6W2M2-F1
#
_entry.id   AF-A0A1M6W2M2-F1
#
_cell.length_a   1.000
_cell.length_b   1.000
_cell.length_c   1.000
_cell.angle_alpha   90.00
_cell.angle_beta   90.00
_cell.angle_gamma   90.00
#
_symmetry.space_group_name_H-M   'P 1'
#
loop_
_entity.id
_entity.type
_entity.pdbx_description
1 polymer ?
#
loop_
_entity_poly.entity_id
_entity_poly.type
_entity_poly.pdbx_seq_one_letter_code
_entity_poly.pdbx_strand_id
1 'polypeptide(L)'
;METAEEREPRQERSRATRARLLESAVERLARGGAAGATVGAVAEAAGVSRGAAQHHFPTREDLFLAVMRHILDSRGAELRRRIAGVPEGPGRTEAVVQLAVDAFTGDDFRAALQLWAAAASDPVLRERVVPTEEHVGRELHRAAVELLGADESRPGVREAVQATLDLARGLGLANLLTDDGARRRRIVRQWAGMLDAVLAG
;
A
#
# COMPACT_ATOMS: atom_id res chain seq x y z
N MET A 1 -10.16 -25.54 -32.71
CA MET A 1 -9.70 -24.15 -32.90
C MET A 1 -10.70 -23.28 -32.15
N GLU A 2 -10.43 -22.94 -30.88
CA GLU A 2 -11.38 -22.15 -30.05
C GLU A 2 -11.60 -20.76 -30.66
N THR A 3 -12.86 -20.36 -30.76
CA THR A 3 -13.32 -19.08 -31.33
C THR A 3 -13.02 -17.90 -30.39
N ALA A 4 -12.98 -16.67 -30.91
CA ALA A 4 -12.68 -15.48 -30.10
C ALA A 4 -13.68 -15.29 -28.94
N GLU A 5 -14.96 -15.62 -29.16
CA GLU A 5 -16.04 -15.57 -28.16
C GLU A 5 -15.91 -16.61 -27.04
N GLU A 6 -15.20 -17.74 -27.23
CA GLU A 6 -14.96 -18.73 -26.16
C GLU A 6 -13.73 -18.36 -25.30
N ARG A 7 -12.79 -17.59 -25.88
CA ARG A 7 -11.56 -17.16 -25.19
C ARG A 7 -11.81 -16.04 -24.19
N GLU A 8 -12.72 -15.12 -24.50
CA GLU A 8 -13.11 -14.01 -23.60
C GLU A 8 -13.69 -14.49 -22.26
N PRO A 9 -14.73 -15.36 -22.23
CA PRO A 9 -15.30 -15.90 -20.99
C PRO A 9 -14.27 -16.69 -20.15
N ARG A 10 -13.33 -17.38 -20.80
CA ARG A 10 -12.27 -18.11 -20.10
C ARG A 10 -11.25 -17.16 -19.48
N GLN A 11 -10.91 -16.07 -20.16
CA GLN A 11 -10.01 -15.04 -19.66
C GLN A 11 -10.64 -14.27 -18.50
N GLU A 12 -11.92 -13.92 -18.59
CA GLU A 12 -12.66 -13.26 -17.51
C GLU A 12 -12.74 -14.12 -16.25
N ARG A 13 -13.08 -15.41 -16.38
CA ARG A 13 -13.08 -16.36 -15.25
C ARG A 13 -11.70 -16.49 -14.61
N SER A 14 -10.65 -16.54 -15.43
CA SER A 14 -9.26 -16.59 -14.96
C SER A 14 -8.88 -15.32 -14.19
N ARG A 15 -9.27 -14.14 -14.68
CA ARG A 15 -9.07 -12.86 -13.98
C ARG A 15 -9.83 -12.80 -12.65
N ALA A 16 -11.10 -13.21 -12.63
CA ALA A 16 -11.92 -13.24 -11.42
C ALA A 16 -11.36 -14.21 -10.37
N THR A 17 -10.88 -15.38 -10.80
CA THR A 17 -10.22 -16.35 -9.91
C THR A 17 -8.94 -15.75 -9.31
N ARG A 18 -8.12 -15.11 -10.14
CA ARG A 18 -6.90 -14.43 -9.69
C ARG A 18 -7.21 -13.31 -8.69
N ALA A 19 -8.25 -12.51 -8.93
CA ALA A 19 -8.67 -11.45 -8.01
C ALA A 19 -9.06 -12.02 -6.64
N ARG A 20 -9.92 -13.04 -6.60
CA ARG A 20 -10.31 -13.74 -5.35
C ARG A 20 -9.10 -14.27 -4.58
N LEU A 21 -8.14 -14.90 -5.27
CA LEU A 21 -6.92 -15.39 -4.64
C LEU A 21 -6.11 -14.25 -4.01
N LEU A 22 -6.01 -13.10 -4.67
CA LEU A 22 -5.27 -11.94 -4.16
C LEU A 22 -5.98 -11.29 -2.98
N GLU A 23 -7.30 -11.11 -3.05
CA GLU A 23 -8.13 -10.57 -1.96
C GLU A 23 -8.01 -11.46 -0.71
N SER A 24 -8.17 -12.78 -0.85
CA SER A 24 -7.99 -13.72 0.26
C SER A 24 -6.56 -13.73 0.79
N ALA A 25 -5.55 -13.55 -0.07
CA ALA A 25 -4.17 -13.45 0.38
C ALA A 25 -3.91 -12.17 1.20
N VAL A 26 -4.45 -11.02 0.79
CA VAL A 26 -4.37 -9.76 1.54
C VAL A 26 -4.99 -9.92 2.93
N GLU A 27 -6.20 -10.47 3.00
CA GLU A 27 -6.92 -10.69 4.26
C GLU A 27 -6.15 -11.62 5.21
N ARG A 28 -5.62 -12.72 4.68
CA ARG A 28 -4.81 -13.67 5.46
C ARG A 28 -3.50 -13.06 5.94
N LEU A 29 -2.82 -12.27 5.11
CA LEU A 29 -1.60 -11.58 5.50
C LEU A 29 -1.90 -10.56 6.61
N ALA A 30 -2.95 -9.75 6.43
CA ALA A 30 -3.33 -8.71 7.38
C ALA A 30 -3.71 -9.27 8.77
N ARG A 31 -4.36 -10.45 8.81
CA ARG A 31 -4.87 -11.05 10.06
C ARG A 31 -4.00 -12.16 10.65
N GLY A 32 -3.33 -12.94 9.81
CA GLY A 32 -2.63 -14.17 10.17
C GLY A 32 -1.12 -14.14 9.92
N GLY A 33 -0.58 -13.03 9.44
CA GLY A 33 0.85 -12.85 9.18
C GLY A 33 1.36 -13.62 7.96
N ALA A 34 2.63 -13.40 7.63
CA ALA A 34 3.25 -14.00 6.44
C ALA A 34 3.26 -15.54 6.47
N ALA A 35 3.51 -16.15 7.63
CA ALA A 35 3.65 -17.60 7.77
C ALA A 35 2.36 -18.36 7.39
N GLY A 36 1.19 -17.79 7.66
CA GLY A 36 -0.12 -18.39 7.37
C GLY A 36 -0.62 -18.20 5.94
N ALA A 37 0.12 -17.49 5.08
CA ALA A 37 -0.26 -17.11 3.73
C ALA A 37 0.42 -18.00 2.66
N THR A 38 0.23 -19.32 2.75
CA THR A 38 0.69 -20.25 1.70
C THR A 38 -0.30 -20.27 0.53
N VAL A 39 0.17 -20.63 -0.67
CA VAL A 39 -0.70 -20.76 -1.87
C VAL A 39 -1.88 -21.70 -1.60
N GLY A 40 -1.65 -22.82 -0.89
CA GLY A 40 -2.71 -23.76 -0.53
C GLY A 40 -3.74 -23.19 0.44
N ALA A 41 -3.30 -22.48 1.48
CA ALA A 41 -4.19 -21.90 2.48
C ALA A 41 -4.98 -20.70 1.93
N VAL A 42 -4.38 -19.97 0.97
CA VAL A 42 -5.08 -18.94 0.19
C VAL A 42 -6.10 -19.55 -0.76
N ALA A 43 -5.77 -20.65 -1.44
CA ALA A 43 -6.70 -21.35 -2.32
C ALA A 43 -7.96 -21.81 -1.56
N GLU A 44 -7.76 -22.42 -0.39
CA GLU A 44 -8.84 -22.85 0.50
C GLU A 44 -9.73 -21.67 0.92
N ALA A 45 -9.13 -20.60 1.43
CA ALA A 45 -9.86 -19.40 1.85
C ALA A 45 -10.61 -18.73 0.68
N ALA A 46 -10.00 -18.73 -0.50
CA ALA A 46 -10.60 -18.16 -1.70
C ALA A 46 -11.68 -19.05 -2.30
N GLY A 47 -11.88 -20.30 -1.84
CA GLY A 47 -12.78 -21.27 -2.47
C GLY A 47 -12.34 -21.69 -3.88
N VAL A 48 -11.03 -21.78 -4.12
CA VAL A 48 -10.39 -22.13 -5.39
C VAL A 48 -9.62 -23.43 -5.23
N SER A 49 -9.62 -24.29 -6.25
CA SER A 49 -8.88 -25.55 -6.18
C SER A 49 -7.36 -25.30 -6.09
N ARG A 50 -6.63 -26.18 -5.39
CA ARG A 50 -5.16 -26.06 -5.25
C ARG A 50 -4.46 -26.03 -6.61
N GLY A 51 -4.90 -26.85 -7.56
CA GLY A 51 -4.34 -26.88 -8.92
C GLY A 51 -4.56 -25.57 -9.69
N ALA A 52 -5.74 -24.96 -9.58
CA ALA A 52 -6.00 -23.65 -10.20
C ALA A 52 -5.17 -22.54 -9.53
N ALA A 53 -5.04 -22.57 -8.20
CA ALA A 53 -4.20 -21.61 -7.48
C ALA A 53 -2.72 -21.75 -7.84
N GLN A 54 -2.20 -22.98 -7.94
CA GLN A 54 -0.82 -23.26 -8.37
C GLN A 54 -0.55 -22.86 -9.82
N HIS A 55 -1.56 -22.94 -10.69
CA HIS A 55 -1.46 -22.42 -12.06
C HIS A 55 -1.27 -20.90 -12.08
N HIS A 56 -1.96 -20.17 -11.19
CA HIS A 56 -1.81 -18.71 -11.08
C HIS A 56 -0.53 -18.29 -10.32
N PHE A 57 -0.19 -19.02 -9.26
CA PHE A 57 0.90 -18.71 -8.35
C PHE A 57 1.66 -20.00 -8.01
N PRO A 58 2.67 -20.37 -8.84
CA PRO A 58 3.43 -21.60 -8.64
C PRO A 58 4.17 -21.63 -7.30
N THR A 59 4.62 -20.47 -6.85
CA THR A 59 5.38 -20.30 -5.61
C THR A 59 4.72 -19.28 -4.68
N ARG A 60 5.13 -19.31 -3.41
CA ARG A 60 4.67 -18.33 -2.42
C ARG A 60 5.22 -16.93 -2.76
N GLU A 61 6.41 -16.88 -3.32
CA GLU A 61 7.10 -15.66 -3.74
C GLU A 61 6.33 -14.98 -4.89
N ASP A 62 5.81 -15.77 -5.84
CA ASP A 62 4.96 -15.25 -6.93
C ASP A 62 3.64 -14.69 -6.43
N LEU A 63 3.03 -15.38 -5.46
CA LEU A 63 1.84 -14.88 -4.77
C LEU A 63 2.14 -13.55 -4.04
N PHE A 64 3.23 -13.49 -3.28
CA PHE A 64 3.60 -12.32 -2.48
C PHE A 64 3.87 -11.09 -3.35
N LEU A 65 4.62 -11.27 -4.44
CA LEU A 65 4.88 -10.19 -5.38
C LEU A 65 3.57 -9.73 -6.08
N ALA A 66 2.67 -10.66 -6.38
CA ALA A 66 1.38 -10.31 -6.96
C ALA A 66 0.45 -9.59 -5.98
N VAL A 67 0.47 -9.96 -4.70
CA VAL A 67 -0.25 -9.26 -3.63
C VAL A 67 0.27 -7.83 -3.46
N MET A 68 1.59 -7.64 -3.42
CA MET A 68 2.16 -6.30 -3.36
C MET A 68 1.65 -5.41 -4.50
N ARG A 69 1.72 -5.88 -5.75
CA ARG A 69 1.18 -5.12 -6.89
C ARG A 69 -0.32 -4.86 -6.77
N HIS A 70 -1.07 -5.87 -6.34
CA HIS A 70 -2.52 -5.74 -6.16
C HIS A 70 -2.90 -4.66 -5.16
N ILE A 71 -2.21 -4.60 -4.01
CA ILE A 71 -2.41 -3.56 -2.99
C ILE A 71 -2.13 -2.16 -3.56
N LEU A 72 -1.15 -2.03 -4.46
CA LEU A 72 -0.82 -0.75 -5.09
C LEU A 72 -1.87 -0.34 -6.11
N ASP A 73 -2.31 -1.28 -6.94
CA ASP A 73 -3.32 -1.03 -7.98
C ASP A 73 -4.70 -0.73 -7.39
N SER A 74 -5.10 -1.44 -6.32
CA SER A 74 -6.43 -1.33 -5.70
C SER A 74 -6.69 0.05 -5.09
N ARG A 75 -5.63 0.80 -4.74
CA ARG A 75 -5.72 2.09 -4.07
C ARG A 75 -5.93 3.28 -4.99
N GLY A 76 -5.78 3.11 -6.30
CA GLY A 76 -5.77 4.23 -7.24
C GLY A 76 -7.08 5.04 -7.25
N ALA A 77 -8.24 4.38 -7.25
CA ALA A 77 -9.54 5.07 -7.36
C ALA A 77 -9.91 5.82 -6.07
N GLU A 78 -9.70 5.20 -4.91
CA GLU A 78 -9.97 5.82 -3.62
C GLU A 78 -9.00 6.97 -3.34
N LEU A 79 -7.71 6.78 -3.62
CA LEU A 79 -6.70 7.82 -3.46
C LEU A 79 -7.04 9.05 -4.31
N ARG A 80 -7.45 8.88 -5.57
CA ARG A 80 -7.89 10.00 -6.43
C ARG A 80 -9.06 10.77 -5.84
N ARG A 81 -10.08 10.08 -5.30
CA ARG A 81 -11.22 10.74 -4.64
C ARG A 81 -10.77 11.56 -3.42
N ARG A 82 -9.88 10.99 -2.62
CA ARG A 82 -9.39 11.65 -1.40
C ARG A 82 -8.49 12.84 -1.72
N ILE A 83 -7.67 12.74 -2.76
CA ILE A 83 -6.88 13.85 -3.31
C ILE A 83 -7.80 15.00 -3.75
N ALA A 84 -8.87 14.70 -4.48
CA ALA A 84 -9.83 15.72 -4.93
C ALA A 84 -10.56 16.43 -3.76
N GLY A 85 -10.59 15.82 -2.57
CA GLY A 85 -11.15 16.42 -1.35
C GLY A 85 -10.15 17.24 -0.53
N VAL A 86 -8.88 17.33 -0.93
CA VAL A 86 -7.89 18.17 -0.25
C VAL A 86 -8.22 19.65 -0.48
N PRO A 87 -8.37 20.46 0.57
CA PRO A 87 -8.72 21.86 0.42
C PRO A 87 -7.59 22.67 -0.23
N GLU A 88 -7.97 23.79 -0.84
CA GLU A 88 -7.04 24.85 -1.21
C GLU A 88 -6.88 25.82 -0.03
N GLY A 89 -5.66 26.32 0.20
CA GLY A 89 -5.38 27.29 1.25
C GLY A 89 -5.30 26.71 2.67
N PRO A 90 -5.81 27.41 3.71
CA PRO A 90 -5.66 27.00 5.10
C PRO A 90 -6.13 25.56 5.37
N GLY A 91 -5.31 24.78 6.06
CA GLY A 91 -5.61 23.37 6.39
C GLY A 91 -5.25 22.37 5.30
N ARG A 92 -4.75 22.81 4.13
CA ARG A 92 -4.24 21.92 3.06
C ARG A 92 -3.16 20.98 3.59
N THR A 93 -2.15 21.50 4.29
CA THR A 93 -1.04 20.71 4.81
C THR A 93 -1.51 19.64 5.81
N GLU A 94 -2.41 19.99 6.75
CA GLU A 94 -3.00 19.01 7.68
C GLU A 94 -3.76 17.90 6.93
N ALA A 95 -4.54 18.27 5.90
CA ALA A 95 -5.26 17.31 5.07
C ALA A 95 -4.31 16.38 4.28
N VAL A 96 -3.20 16.89 3.76
CA VAL A 96 -2.20 16.08 3.05
C VAL A 96 -1.46 15.14 3.99
N VAL A 97 -1.05 15.62 5.18
CA VAL A 97 -0.43 14.78 6.22
C VAL A 97 -1.41 13.68 6.66
N GLN A 98 -2.69 14.02 6.86
CA GLN A 98 -3.73 13.04 7.20
C GLN A 98 -3.93 12.01 6.09
N LEU A 99 -3.94 12.45 4.82
CA LEU A 99 -4.02 11.57 3.65
C LEU A 99 -2.86 10.57 3.62
N ALA A 100 -1.63 11.04 3.86
CA ALA A 100 -0.44 10.19 3.96
C ALA A 100 -0.57 9.18 5.11
N VAL A 101 -1.01 9.61 6.29
CA VAL A 101 -1.23 8.73 7.45
C VAL A 101 -2.24 7.64 7.13
N ASP A 102 -3.37 7.99 6.53
CA ASP A 102 -4.43 7.02 6.27
C ASP A 102 -4.02 5.98 5.21
N ALA A 103 -3.08 6.31 4.32
CA ALA A 103 -2.48 5.34 3.42
C ALA A 103 -1.76 4.21 4.19
N PHE A 104 -1.30 4.46 5.42
CA PHE A 104 -0.58 3.49 6.25
C PHE A 104 -1.40 2.92 7.42
N THR A 105 -2.71 3.15 7.53
CA THR A 105 -3.52 2.65 8.67
C THR A 105 -4.52 1.53 8.34
N GLY A 106 -4.63 1.11 7.08
CA GLY A 106 -5.58 0.07 6.62
C GLY A 106 -4.99 -1.34 6.50
N ASP A 107 -5.85 -2.34 6.25
CA ASP A 107 -5.48 -3.76 6.15
C ASP A 107 -4.45 -4.05 5.05
N ASP A 108 -4.54 -3.33 3.92
CA ASP A 108 -3.52 -3.32 2.87
C ASP A 108 -2.11 -3.03 3.39
N PHE A 109 -1.97 -2.03 4.27
CA PHE A 109 -0.67 -1.71 4.87
C PHE A 109 -0.22 -2.82 5.82
N ARG A 110 -1.15 -3.40 6.59
CA ARG A 110 -0.84 -4.54 7.47
C ARG A 110 -0.30 -5.72 6.65
N ALA A 111 -0.95 -6.03 5.54
CA ALA A 111 -0.51 -7.08 4.63
C ALA A 111 0.87 -6.77 4.02
N ALA A 112 1.06 -5.55 3.49
CA ALA A 112 2.34 -5.12 2.94
C ALA A 112 3.47 -5.18 3.97
N LEU A 113 3.21 -4.79 5.23
CA LEU A 113 4.20 -4.87 6.31
C LEU A 113 4.66 -6.31 6.57
N GLN A 114 3.75 -7.29 6.52
CA GLN A 114 4.12 -8.70 6.66
C GLN A 114 5.01 -9.16 5.50
N LEU A 115 4.76 -8.67 4.29
CA LEU A 115 5.57 -8.96 3.11
C LEU A 115 6.96 -8.31 3.19
N TRP A 116 7.06 -7.07 3.65
CA TRP A 116 8.34 -6.40 3.88
C TRP A 116 9.15 -7.07 4.98
N ALA A 117 8.51 -7.46 6.09
CA ALA A 117 9.17 -8.19 7.17
C ALA A 117 9.70 -9.55 6.68
N ALA A 118 8.92 -10.27 5.87
CA ALA A 118 9.38 -11.52 5.24
C ALA A 118 10.56 -11.28 4.29
N ALA A 119 10.47 -10.27 3.42
CA ALA A 119 11.53 -9.91 2.48
C ALA A 119 12.81 -9.44 3.19
N ALA A 120 12.71 -8.82 4.36
CA ALA A 120 13.88 -8.42 5.14
C ALA A 120 14.75 -9.61 5.60
N SER A 121 14.15 -10.81 5.74
CA SER A 121 14.83 -12.04 6.17
C SER A 121 15.06 -13.06 5.05
N ASP A 122 14.64 -12.78 3.82
CA ASP A 122 14.76 -13.67 2.66
C ASP A 122 15.38 -12.91 1.47
N PRO A 123 16.63 -13.22 1.08
CA PRO A 123 17.32 -12.52 -0.01
C PRO A 123 16.60 -12.60 -1.36
N VAL A 124 15.95 -13.72 -1.68
CA VAL A 124 15.25 -13.91 -2.96
C VAL A 124 13.99 -13.06 -2.99
N LEU A 125 13.23 -13.03 -1.90
CA LEU A 125 12.09 -12.11 -1.78
C LEU A 125 12.54 -10.65 -1.79
N ARG A 126 13.64 -10.32 -1.11
CA ARG A 126 14.20 -8.96 -1.07
C ARG A 126 14.48 -8.44 -2.48
N GLU A 127 15.18 -9.21 -3.31
CA GLU A 127 15.52 -8.84 -4.68
C GLU A 127 14.26 -8.53 -5.52
N ARG A 128 13.16 -9.26 -5.30
CA ARG A 128 11.91 -9.08 -6.03
C ARG A 128 11.06 -7.92 -5.49
N VAL A 129 11.07 -7.69 -4.18
CA VAL A 129 10.18 -6.71 -3.51
C VAL A 129 10.77 -5.31 -3.52
N VAL A 130 12.08 -5.15 -3.35
CA VAL A 130 12.75 -3.83 -3.26
C VAL A 130 12.42 -2.93 -4.45
N PRO A 131 12.52 -3.37 -5.73
CA PRO A 131 12.22 -2.49 -6.86
C PRO A 131 10.78 -1.95 -6.85
N THR A 132 9.84 -2.77 -6.36
CA THR A 132 8.43 -2.36 -6.24
C THR A 132 8.26 -1.37 -5.09
N GLU A 133 8.87 -1.62 -3.94
CA GLU A 133 8.82 -0.71 -2.78
C GLU A 133 9.44 0.66 -3.11
N GLU A 134 10.60 0.68 -3.76
CA GLU A 134 11.26 1.92 -4.16
C GLU A 134 10.43 2.71 -5.18
N HIS A 135 9.79 2.02 -6.13
CA HIS A 135 8.88 2.69 -7.07
C HIS A 135 7.71 3.35 -6.34
N VAL A 136 7.10 2.65 -5.38
CA VAL A 136 6.00 3.18 -4.58
C VAL A 136 6.44 4.35 -3.72
N GLY A 137 7.61 4.26 -3.08
CA GLY A 137 8.18 5.35 -2.31
C GLY A 137 8.36 6.62 -3.15
N ARG A 138 8.87 6.48 -4.38
CA ARG A 138 9.00 7.60 -5.33
C ARG A 138 7.66 8.20 -5.74
N GLU A 139 6.65 7.37 -6.02
CA GLU A 139 5.32 7.87 -6.39
C GLU A 139 4.62 8.57 -5.23
N LEU A 140 4.72 8.04 -4.01
CA LEU A 140 4.19 8.68 -2.80
C LEU A 140 4.88 10.01 -2.51
N HIS A 141 6.20 10.07 -2.65
CA HIS A 141 6.97 11.31 -2.51
C HIS A 141 6.55 12.35 -3.54
N ARG A 142 6.48 11.97 -4.82
CA ARG A 142 6.02 12.87 -5.89
C ARG A 142 4.62 13.41 -5.61
N ALA A 143 3.69 12.54 -5.23
CA ALA A 143 2.33 12.96 -4.90
C ALA A 143 2.31 13.90 -3.69
N ALA A 144 3.12 13.66 -2.66
CA ALA A 144 3.21 14.55 -1.51
C ALA A 144 3.77 15.93 -1.90
N VAL A 145 4.82 15.99 -2.74
CA VAL A 145 5.37 17.25 -3.27
C VAL A 145 4.30 18.04 -4.02
N GLU A 146 3.59 17.41 -4.94
CA GLU A 146 2.54 18.04 -5.74
C GLU A 146 1.38 18.53 -4.86
N LEU A 147 0.91 17.69 -3.94
CA LEU A 147 -0.18 18.04 -3.03
C LEU A 147 0.21 19.12 -2.03
N LEU A 148 1.48 19.22 -1.62
CA LEU A 148 1.93 20.29 -0.74
C LEU A 148 2.26 21.57 -1.50
N GLY A 149 2.41 21.52 -2.84
CA GLY A 149 2.98 22.63 -3.61
C GLY A 149 4.43 22.91 -3.19
N ALA A 150 5.16 21.87 -2.81
CA ALA A 150 6.48 22.00 -2.20
C ALA A 150 7.56 22.32 -3.26
N ASP A 151 8.37 23.35 -3.00
CA ASP A 151 9.55 23.68 -3.81
C ASP A 151 10.80 23.01 -3.21
N GLU A 152 11.16 21.86 -3.76
CA GLU A 152 12.30 21.07 -3.30
C GLU A 152 13.67 21.68 -3.64
N SER A 153 13.73 22.78 -4.41
CA SER A 153 15.00 23.50 -4.61
C SER A 153 15.44 24.25 -3.34
N ARG A 154 14.51 24.49 -2.41
CA ARG A 154 14.76 25.16 -1.14
C ARG A 154 15.33 24.16 -0.12
N PRO A 155 16.43 24.52 0.59
CA PRO A 155 17.04 23.63 1.57
C PRO A 155 16.05 23.13 2.63
N GLY A 156 16.00 21.81 2.85
CA GLY A 156 15.18 21.19 3.89
C GLY A 156 13.75 20.83 3.48
N VAL A 157 13.24 21.35 2.35
CA VAL A 157 11.86 21.04 1.90
C VAL A 157 11.73 19.57 1.51
N ARG A 158 12.68 19.05 0.74
CA ARG A 158 12.70 17.62 0.34
C ARG A 158 12.73 16.70 1.55
N GLU A 159 13.57 17.00 2.52
CA GLU A 159 13.70 16.24 3.77
C GLU A 159 12.42 16.30 4.60
N ALA A 160 11.74 17.46 4.66
CA ALA A 160 10.47 17.61 5.37
C ALA A 160 9.32 16.82 4.72
N VAL A 161 9.26 16.78 3.39
CA VAL A 161 8.31 15.94 2.64
C VAL A 161 8.59 14.46 2.92
N GLN A 162 9.85 14.02 2.82
CA GLN A 162 10.22 12.64 3.11
C GLN A 162 9.92 12.26 4.57
N ALA A 163 10.26 13.13 5.52
CA ALA A 163 9.96 12.94 6.95
C ALA A 163 8.45 12.82 7.21
N THR A 164 7.61 13.47 6.42
CA THR A 164 6.14 13.33 6.49
C THR A 164 5.70 11.90 6.16
N LEU A 165 6.28 11.30 5.10
CA LEU A 165 5.99 9.91 4.73
C LEU A 165 6.51 8.92 5.77
N ASP A 166 7.70 9.16 6.31
CA ASP A 166 8.29 8.29 7.33
C ASP A 166 7.52 8.37 8.66
N LEU A 167 7.09 9.57 9.06
CA LEU A 167 6.17 9.78 10.19
C LEU A 167 4.85 9.04 9.96
N ALA A 168 4.26 9.18 8.77
CA ALA A 168 3.01 8.54 8.43
C ALA A 168 3.11 7.00 8.50
N ARG A 169 4.19 6.42 7.97
CA ARG A 169 4.49 4.98 8.08
C ARG A 169 4.65 4.55 9.54
N GLY A 170 5.37 5.33 10.36
CA GLY A 170 5.56 5.06 11.78
C GLY A 170 4.26 5.12 12.59
N LEU A 171 3.39 6.08 12.31
CA LEU A 171 2.05 6.17 12.91
C LEU A 171 1.15 5.00 12.49
N GLY A 172 1.27 4.56 11.23
CA GLY A 172 0.62 3.35 10.73
C GLY A 172 1.05 2.09 11.50
N LEU A 173 2.35 1.94 11.73
CA LEU A 173 2.91 0.84 12.51
C LEU A 173 2.42 0.86 13.97
N ALA A 174 2.40 2.03 14.61
CA ALA A 174 1.89 2.18 15.98
C ALA A 174 0.41 1.79 16.11
N ASN A 175 -0.39 1.97 15.05
CA ASN A 175 -1.81 1.63 15.00
C ASN A 175 -2.09 0.10 14.93
N LEU A 176 -1.05 -0.74 14.81
CA LEU A 176 -1.26 -2.19 14.73
C LEU A 176 -1.60 -2.83 16.07
N LEU A 177 -1.11 -2.27 17.17
CA LEU A 177 -1.22 -2.88 18.50
C LEU A 177 -2.32 -2.24 19.35
N THR A 178 -2.56 -0.93 19.18
CA THR A 178 -3.53 -0.16 19.96
C THR A 178 -4.20 0.89 19.09
N ASP A 179 -5.51 1.10 19.24
CA ASP A 179 -6.17 2.26 18.64
C ASP A 179 -5.78 3.54 19.41
N ASP A 180 -4.93 4.33 18.79
CA ASP A 180 -4.42 5.60 19.31
C ASP A 180 -4.84 6.79 18.44
N GLY A 181 -6.04 6.71 17.83
CA GLY A 181 -6.54 7.72 16.89
C GLY A 181 -6.54 9.14 17.46
N ALA A 182 -6.80 9.32 18.76
CA ALA A 182 -6.78 10.63 19.40
C ALA A 182 -5.39 11.26 19.47
N ARG A 183 -4.35 10.49 19.85
CA ARG A 183 -2.97 10.99 19.83
C ARG A 183 -2.48 11.19 18.41
N ARG A 184 -2.81 10.29 17.49
CA ARG A 184 -2.46 10.42 16.06
C ARG A 184 -2.96 11.73 15.47
N ARG A 185 -4.22 12.10 15.69
CA ARG A 185 -4.77 13.39 15.24
C ARG A 185 -4.01 14.60 15.78
N ARG A 186 -3.59 14.56 17.06
CA ARG A 186 -2.78 15.64 17.66
C ARG A 186 -1.39 15.72 17.01
N ILE A 187 -0.74 14.58 16.74
CA ILE A 187 0.56 14.53 16.07
C ILE A 187 0.44 15.08 14.64
N VAL A 188 -0.58 14.66 13.88
CA VAL A 188 -0.83 15.14 12.51
C VAL A 188 -0.95 16.65 12.47
N ARG A 189 -1.79 17.24 13.34
CA ARG A 189 -1.97 18.69 13.41
C ARG A 189 -0.69 19.43 13.78
N GLN A 190 0.04 18.94 14.79
CA GLN A 190 1.29 19.56 15.22
C GLN A 190 2.34 19.51 14.11
N TRP A 191 2.48 18.36 13.45
CA TRP A 191 3.42 18.18 12.35
C TRP A 191 3.06 19.06 11.15
N ALA A 192 1.78 19.17 10.82
CA ALA A 192 1.32 20.04 9.73
C ALA A 192 1.72 21.50 9.94
N GLY A 193 1.58 22.03 11.16
CA GLY A 193 2.02 23.40 11.48
C GLY A 193 3.54 23.60 11.37
N MET A 194 4.34 22.58 11.71
CA MET A 194 5.78 22.61 11.49
C MET A 194 6.14 22.57 10.00
N LEU A 195 5.43 21.74 9.24
CA LEU A 195 5.63 21.60 7.81
C LEU A 195 5.25 22.89 7.07
N ASP A 196 4.18 23.58 7.46
CA ASP A 196 3.81 24.89 6.92
C ASP A 196 4.95 25.91 7.07
N ALA A 197 5.61 25.94 8.23
CA ALA A 197 6.73 26.85 8.45
C ALA A 197 7.93 26.56 7.53
N VAL A 198 8.20 25.28 7.23
CA VAL A 198 9.25 24.88 6.27
C VAL A 198 8.85 25.26 4.85
N LEU A 199 7.59 25.01 4.48
CA LEU A 199 7.08 25.31 3.13
C LEU A 199 6.93 26.81 2.87
N ALA A 200 6.73 27.64 3.88
CA ALA A 200 6.56 29.09 3.74
C ALA A 200 7.86 29.91 3.77
N GLY A 201 8.97 29.34 4.26
CA GLY A 201 10.28 30.01 4.34
C GLY A 201 10.96 30.18 2.99
#